data_AF-A0A9D6G2M2-F1
#
_entry.id   AF-A0A9D6G2M2-F1
#
_cell.length_a   1.000
_cell.length_b   1.000
_cell.length_c   1.000
_cell.angle_alpha   90.00
_cell.angle_beta   90.00
_cell.angle_gamma   90.00
#
_symmetry.space_group_name_H-M   'P 1'
#
loop_
_entity.id
_entity.type
_entity.pdbx_description
1 polymer ?
#
loop_
_entity_poly.entity_id
_entity_poly.type
_entity_poly.pdbx_seq_one_letter_code
_entity_poly.pdbx_strand_id
1 'polypeptide(L)'
;MLASDSPDEDWVRRAQAGDRRAFSELVQRHQDRVYRYLLRMLGSHDDALELTQDAFIKAWQALPQWQPKAQFRTWLFRIANNTALDALRRRKLVEFVPLEDSFDAPGSEPDPERQAPNPPRLPINIEAIARPFLSHGHSNSTVTGR
;
A
#
# COMPACT_ATOMS: atom_id res chain seq x y z
N MET A 1 -9.84 -23.41 22.16
CA MET A 1 -10.77 -23.01 21.08
C MET A 1 -9.97 -22.99 19.80
N LEU A 2 -10.18 -23.97 18.92
CA LEU A 2 -9.32 -24.22 17.76
C LEU A 2 -9.49 -23.06 16.77
N ALA A 3 -8.46 -22.23 16.63
CA ALA A 3 -8.40 -21.22 15.57
C ALA A 3 -8.53 -21.97 14.25
N SER A 4 -9.62 -21.73 13.53
CA SER A 4 -9.86 -22.37 12.24
C SER A 4 -8.73 -21.93 11.31
N ASP A 5 -7.86 -22.87 10.95
CA ASP A 5 -6.81 -22.70 9.94
C ASP A 5 -7.42 -22.67 8.53
N SER A 6 -8.55 -21.96 8.39
CA SER A 6 -9.13 -21.64 7.11
C SER A 6 -8.12 -20.75 6.41
N PRO A 7 -7.60 -21.17 5.23
CA PRO A 7 -6.71 -20.33 4.44
C PRO A 7 -7.38 -18.97 4.22
N ASP A 8 -6.60 -17.89 4.24
CA ASP A 8 -7.10 -16.51 4.12
C ASP A 8 -8.04 -16.34 2.91
N GLU A 9 -7.90 -17.19 1.88
CA GLU A 9 -8.75 -17.26 0.70
C GLU A 9 -10.26 -17.33 0.99
N ASP A 10 -10.72 -18.11 1.97
CA ASP A 10 -12.16 -18.22 2.27
C ASP A 10 -12.70 -16.91 2.85
N TRP A 11 -11.97 -16.36 3.82
CA TRP A 11 -12.28 -15.07 4.43
C TRP A 11 -12.23 -13.94 3.41
N VAL A 12 -11.25 -13.96 2.50
CA VAL A 12 -11.15 -12.98 1.43
C VAL A 12 -12.33 -13.09 0.49
N ARG A 13 -12.71 -14.28 0.02
CA ARG A 13 -13.85 -14.45 -0.89
C ARG A 13 -15.14 -13.91 -0.28
N ARG A 14 -15.38 -14.16 1.00
CA ARG A 14 -16.55 -13.65 1.73
C ARG A 14 -16.48 -12.13 1.92
N ALA A 15 -15.33 -11.61 2.31
CA ALA A 15 -15.12 -10.18 2.47
C ALA A 15 -15.27 -9.41 1.14
N GLN A 16 -14.86 -10.00 0.01
CA GLN A 16 -15.10 -9.47 -1.34
C GLN A 16 -16.59 -9.34 -1.66
N ALA A 17 -17.41 -10.25 -1.15
CA ALA A 17 -18.88 -10.20 -1.26
C ALA A 17 -19.53 -9.23 -0.25
N GLY A 18 -18.75 -8.49 0.53
CA GLY A 18 -19.26 -7.52 1.52
C GLY A 18 -19.47 -8.08 2.93
N ASP A 19 -19.04 -9.31 3.22
CA ASP A 19 -19.11 -9.86 4.58
C ASP A 19 -18.12 -9.15 5.52
N ARG A 20 -18.63 -8.21 6.31
CA ARG A 20 -17.84 -7.45 7.29
C ARG A 20 -17.21 -8.34 8.36
N ARG A 21 -17.87 -9.44 8.77
CA ARG A 21 -17.31 -10.35 9.78
C ARG A 21 -16.09 -11.09 9.23
N ALA A 22 -16.16 -11.51 7.97
CA ALA A 22 -15.02 -12.13 7.30
C ALA A 22 -13.83 -11.16 7.21
N PHE A 23 -14.08 -9.88 6.95
CA PHE A 23 -13.01 -8.89 6.98
C PHE A 23 -12.46 -8.64 8.39
N SER A 24 -13.31 -8.62 9.42
CA SER A 24 -12.85 -8.53 10.81
C SER A 24 -11.92 -9.67 11.20
N GLU A 25 -12.13 -10.88 10.70
CA GLU A 25 -11.20 -12.01 10.89
C GLU A 25 -9.85 -11.77 10.21
N LEU A 26 -9.84 -11.24 8.97
CA LEU A 26 -8.61 -10.84 8.30
C LEU A 26 -7.85 -9.75 9.07
N VAL A 27 -8.56 -8.74 9.60
CA VAL A 27 -7.95 -7.69 10.43
C VAL A 27 -7.29 -8.30 11.66
N GLN A 28 -8.02 -9.11 12.44
CA GLN A 28 -7.49 -9.74 13.65
C GLN A 28 -6.23 -10.57 13.38
N ARG A 29 -6.19 -11.30 12.27
CA ARG A 29 -5.05 -12.15 11.89
C ARG A 29 -3.80 -11.37 11.47
N HIS A 30 -3.96 -10.17 10.93
CA HIS A 30 -2.86 -9.44 10.29
C HIS A 30 -2.46 -8.14 10.98
N GLN A 31 -3.32 -7.57 11.85
CA GLN A 31 -3.11 -6.25 12.45
C GLN A 31 -1.75 -6.12 13.14
N ASP A 32 -1.37 -7.10 13.97
CA ASP A 32 -0.11 -7.06 14.72
C ASP A 32 1.10 -7.01 13.80
N ARG A 33 1.04 -7.75 12.67
CA ARG A 33 2.14 -7.84 11.71
C ARG A 33 2.26 -6.56 10.89
N VAL A 34 1.13 -5.99 10.47
CA VAL A 34 1.09 -4.70 9.76
C VAL A 34 1.56 -3.58 10.67
N TYR A 35 1.06 -3.54 11.90
CA TYR A 35 1.46 -2.56 12.91
C TYR A 35 2.96 -2.58 13.19
N ARG A 36 3.54 -3.75 13.50
CA ARG A 36 4.98 -3.86 13.76
C ARG A 36 5.83 -3.46 12.55
N TYR A 37 5.36 -3.76 11.35
CA TYR A 37 6.02 -3.36 10.11
C TYR A 37 6.02 -1.83 9.95
N LEU A 38 4.86 -1.20 10.15
CA LEU A 38 4.73 0.26 10.08
C LEU A 38 5.51 0.96 11.20
N LEU A 39 5.50 0.41 12.42
CA LEU A 39 6.29 0.93 13.54
C LEU A 39 7.78 0.95 13.23
N ARG A 40 8.31 -0.13 12.63
CA ARG A 40 9.72 -0.18 12.21
C ARG A 40 10.05 0.85 11.13
N MET A 41 9.08 1.21 10.29
CA MET A 41 9.29 2.13 9.18
C MET A 41 9.12 3.61 9.58
N LEU A 42 8.23 3.89 10.54
CA LEU A 42 7.86 5.25 10.95
C LEU A 42 8.58 5.71 12.23
N GLY A 43 9.02 4.78 13.08
CA GLY A 43 9.66 5.08 14.36
C GLY A 43 8.73 5.70 15.42
N SER A 44 7.43 5.79 15.15
CA SER A 44 6.43 6.41 16.01
C SER A 44 5.25 5.47 16.24
N HIS A 45 4.86 5.31 17.50
CA HIS A 45 3.74 4.46 17.91
C HIS A 45 2.40 4.99 17.41
N ASP A 46 2.16 6.29 17.57
CA ASP A 46 0.89 6.93 17.21
C ASP A 46 0.65 6.83 15.71
N ASP A 47 1.65 7.17 14.91
CA ASP A 47 1.55 7.08 13.45
C ASP A 47 1.42 5.64 12.97
N ALA A 48 2.08 4.69 13.63
CA ALA A 48 1.94 3.28 13.28
C ALA A 48 0.51 2.78 13.55
N LEU A 49 -0.12 3.19 14.65
CA LEU A 49 -1.52 2.87 14.95
C LEU A 49 -2.47 3.50 13.93
N GLU A 50 -2.29 4.78 13.62
CA GLU A 50 -3.08 5.51 12.63
C GLU A 50 -2.96 4.85 11.24
N LEU A 51 -1.74 4.67 10.75
CA LEU A 51 -1.51 4.12 9.41
C LEU A 51 -1.88 2.63 9.30
N THR A 52 -1.88 1.88 10.41
CA THR A 52 -2.41 0.51 10.42
C THR A 52 -3.91 0.52 10.13
N GLN A 53 -4.66 1.38 10.81
CA GLN A 53 -6.10 1.52 10.59
C GLN A 53 -6.39 1.97 9.15
N ASP A 54 -5.71 3.01 8.68
CA ASP A 54 -5.82 3.51 7.31
C ASP A 54 -5.52 2.42 6.27
N ALA A 55 -4.50 1.59 6.50
CA ALA A 55 -4.15 0.50 5.60
C ALA A 55 -5.29 -0.53 5.51
N PHE A 56 -5.95 -0.88 6.62
CA PHE A 56 -7.10 -1.78 6.57
C PHE A 56 -8.35 -1.15 5.97
N ILE A 57 -8.59 0.15 6.18
CA ILE A 57 -9.70 0.86 5.52
C ILE A 57 -9.49 0.85 4.00
N LYS A 58 -8.28 1.17 3.54
CA LYS A 58 -7.92 1.10 2.11
C LYS A 58 -7.99 -0.33 1.57
N ALA A 59 -7.57 -1.31 2.37
CA ALA A 59 -7.72 -2.72 2.00
C ALA A 59 -9.19 -3.09 1.80
N TRP A 60 -10.08 -2.74 2.73
CA TRP A 60 -11.52 -3.00 2.58
C TRP A 60 -12.08 -2.39 1.29
N GLN A 61 -11.73 -1.14 0.99
CA GLN A 61 -12.18 -0.44 -0.22
C GLN A 61 -11.65 -1.07 -1.51
N ALA A 62 -10.42 -1.56 -1.51
CA ALA A 62 -9.77 -2.14 -2.69
C ALA A 62 -10.05 -3.65 -2.87
N LEU A 63 -10.48 -4.34 -1.80
CA LEU A 63 -10.66 -5.80 -1.78
C LEU A 63 -11.63 -6.33 -2.86
N PRO A 64 -12.78 -5.69 -3.15
CA PRO A 64 -13.71 -6.18 -4.17
C PRO A 64 -13.10 -6.27 -5.57
N GLN A 65 -12.12 -5.42 -5.88
CA GLN A 65 -11.43 -5.39 -7.17
C GLN A 65 -10.12 -6.19 -7.18
N TRP A 66 -9.70 -6.69 -6.02
CA TRP A 66 -8.48 -7.46 -5.89
C TRP A 66 -8.62 -8.83 -6.55
N GLN A 67 -7.66 -9.19 -7.40
CA GLN A 67 -7.55 -10.53 -7.95
C GLN A 67 -6.41 -11.28 -7.26
N PRO A 68 -6.60 -12.56 -6.90
CA PRO A 68 -5.62 -13.36 -6.16
C PRO A 68 -4.45 -13.82 -7.05
N LYS A 69 -3.67 -12.85 -7.56
CA LYS A 69 -2.40 -13.10 -8.27
C LYS A 69 -1.20 -13.24 -7.31
N ALA A 70 -1.43 -12.97 -6.03
CA ALA A 70 -0.47 -13.11 -4.93
C ALA A 70 -1.26 -13.46 -3.65
N GLN A 71 -0.56 -13.90 -2.59
CA GLN A 71 -1.19 -14.09 -1.28
C GLN A 71 -1.75 -12.76 -0.75
N PHE A 72 -2.90 -12.81 -0.07
CA PHE A 72 -3.55 -11.65 0.54
C PHE A 72 -2.59 -10.84 1.41
N ARG A 73 -1.80 -11.52 2.25
CA ARG A 73 -0.77 -10.89 3.09
C ARG A 73 0.18 -10.03 2.26
N THR A 74 0.69 -10.54 1.14
CA THR A 74 1.62 -9.79 0.28
C THR A 74 0.95 -8.52 -0.27
N TRP A 75 -0.31 -8.62 -0.69
CA TRP A 75 -1.08 -7.47 -1.17
C TRP A 75 -1.35 -6.44 -0.06
N LEU A 76 -1.73 -6.89 1.14
CA LEU A 76 -1.96 -6.03 2.31
C LEU A 76 -0.70 -5.24 2.69
N PHE A 77 0.46 -5.90 2.71
CA PHE A 77 1.73 -5.24 2.99
C PHE A 77 2.11 -4.20 1.94
N ARG A 78 1.69 -4.36 0.68
CA ARG A 78 1.87 -3.32 -0.36
C ARG A 78 1.02 -2.08 -0.04
N ILE A 79 -0.22 -2.25 0.42
CA ILE A 79 -1.08 -1.14 0.83
C ILE A 79 -0.47 -0.41 2.04
N ALA A 80 0.00 -1.16 3.03
CA ALA A 80 0.66 -0.60 4.21
C ALA A 80 1.92 0.19 3.83
N ASN A 81 2.80 -0.40 3.00
CA ASN A 81 4.01 0.25 2.51
C ASN A 81 3.70 1.56 1.78
N ASN A 82 2.74 1.55 0.85
CA ASN A 82 2.35 2.75 0.12
C ASN A 82 1.82 3.83 1.05
N THR A 83 0.97 3.45 2.02
CA THR A 83 0.39 4.37 3.00
C THR A 83 1.46 5.07 3.84
N ALA A 84 2.50 4.34 4.27
CA ALA A 84 3.56 4.94 5.05
C ALA A 84 4.62 5.68 4.22
N LEU A 85 4.89 5.27 2.98
CA LEU A 85 5.70 6.10 2.06
C LEU A 85 5.02 7.45 1.81
N ASP A 86 3.69 7.47 1.66
CA ASP A 86 2.95 8.73 1.49
C ASP A 86 3.02 9.60 2.75
N ALA A 87 2.93 9.02 3.95
CA ALA A 87 3.08 9.75 5.20
C ALA A 87 4.49 10.33 5.38
N LEU A 88 5.54 9.55 5.10
CA LEU A 88 6.93 10.00 5.18
C LEU A 88 7.23 11.11 4.17
N ARG A 89 6.69 11.03 2.95
CA ARG A 89 6.78 12.11 1.96
C ARG A 89 6.13 13.39 2.46
N ARG A 90 4.93 13.30 3.05
CA ARG A 90 4.25 14.47 3.63
C ARG A 90 5.05 15.11 4.77
N ARG A 91 5.64 14.31 5.66
CA ARG A 91 6.50 14.84 6.73
C ARG A 91 7.71 15.59 6.19
N LYS A 92 8.38 15.02 5.20
CA LYS A 92 9.51 15.68 4.54
C LYS A 92 9.06 17.00 3.92
N LEU A 93 7.90 17.05 3.24
CA LEU A 93 7.41 18.33 2.70
C LEU A 93 7.15 19.36 3.81
N VAL A 94 6.57 18.97 4.95
CA VAL A 94 6.35 19.88 6.10
C VAL A 94 7.67 20.37 6.71
N GLU A 95 8.69 19.51 6.79
CA GLU A 95 10.03 19.90 7.27
C GLU A 95 10.74 20.88 6.32
N PHE A 96 10.53 20.73 5.01
CA PHE A 96 11.16 21.55 3.97
C PHE A 96 10.39 22.82 3.61
N VAL A 97 9.23 23.12 4.23
CA VAL A 97 8.59 24.44 4.09
C VAL A 97 9.27 25.39 5.06
N PRO A 98 10.10 26.37 4.60
CA PRO A 98 10.61 27.40 5.49
C PRO A 98 9.42 28.15 6.10
N LEU A 99 9.48 28.38 7.41
CA LEU A 99 8.54 29.26 8.12
C LEU A 99 8.78 30.69 7.61
N GLU A 100 8.14 31.06 6.51
CA GLU A 100 8.02 32.46 6.11
C GLU A 100 6.92 33.10 6.96
N ASP A 101 7.34 34.11 7.72
CA ASP A 101 6.62 34.83 8.75
C ASP A 101 5.18 35.19 8.35
N SER A 102 4.20 34.62 9.05
CA SER A 102 2.84 35.15 9.07
C SER A 102 2.74 36.22 10.16
N PHE A 103 3.24 37.42 9.87
CA PHE A 103 2.76 38.65 10.48
C PHE A 103 2.40 39.68 9.39
N ASP A 104 1.20 40.24 9.57
CA ASP A 104 0.49 41.28 8.83
C ASP A 104 -0.17 40.98 7.47
N ALA A 105 -1.51 40.87 7.52
CA ALA A 105 -2.42 41.35 6.47
C ALA A 105 -2.58 42.88 6.63
N PRO A 106 -2.88 43.68 5.57
CA PRO A 106 -3.86 43.34 4.54
C PRO A 106 -3.54 43.76 3.09
N GLY A 107 -4.15 43.05 2.14
CA GLY A 107 -4.44 43.57 0.80
C GLY A 107 -3.34 43.40 -0.25
N SER A 108 -3.39 42.30 -0.99
CA SER A 108 -2.93 42.22 -2.38
C SER A 108 -3.68 41.06 -3.04
N GLU A 109 -4.35 41.36 -4.14
CA GLU A 109 -5.21 40.44 -4.90
C GLU A 109 -4.44 39.15 -5.31
N PRO A 110 -5.11 37.99 -5.36
CA PRO A 110 -4.46 36.77 -5.80
C PRO A 110 -4.14 36.85 -7.31
N ASP A 111 -2.86 36.90 -7.64
CA ASP A 111 -2.33 36.67 -8.99
C ASP A 111 -2.72 35.24 -9.44
N PRO A 112 -3.54 35.06 -10.49
CA PRO A 112 -4.06 33.76 -10.90
C PRO A 112 -3.01 32.83 -11.53
N GLU A 113 -1.76 33.27 -11.72
CA GLU A 113 -0.82 32.62 -12.64
C GLU A 113 0.26 31.72 -11.99
N ARG A 114 0.23 31.49 -10.66
CA ARG A 114 1.19 30.58 -9.98
C ARG A 114 0.63 29.23 -9.53
N GLN A 115 -0.47 28.78 -10.13
CA GLN A 115 -0.89 27.39 -10.03
C GLN A 115 -0.38 26.62 -11.26
N ALA A 116 0.92 26.31 -11.28
CA ALA A 116 1.42 25.32 -12.23
C ALA A 116 0.63 24.02 -11.99
N PRO A 117 0.00 23.41 -13.01
CA PRO A 117 -0.77 22.20 -12.82
C PRO A 117 0.16 21.13 -12.26
N ASN A 118 -0.24 20.55 -11.13
CA ASN A 118 0.34 19.33 -10.61
C ASN A 118 0.40 18.33 -11.77
N PRO A 119 1.60 17.86 -12.19
CA PRO A 119 1.69 17.00 -13.36
C PRO A 119 0.80 15.77 -13.14
N PRO A 120 0.10 15.28 -14.19
CA PRO A 120 -0.76 14.13 -14.06
C PRO A 120 0.05 12.98 -13.46
N ARG A 121 -0.40 12.43 -12.32
CA ARG A 121 0.19 11.23 -11.74
C ARG A 121 -0.01 10.10 -12.75
N LEU A 122 1.03 9.80 -13.53
CA LEU A 122 1.03 8.68 -14.45
C LEU A 122 0.76 7.39 -13.64
N PRO A 123 -0.15 6.51 -14.08
CA PRO A 123 -0.35 5.24 -13.43
C PRO A 123 0.96 4.47 -13.49
N ILE A 124 1.49 4.09 -12.32
CA ILE A 124 2.67 3.23 -12.22
C ILE A 124 2.30 1.89 -12.87
N ASN A 125 2.80 1.64 -14.08
CA ASN A 125 2.64 0.37 -14.75
C ASN A 125 3.51 -0.68 -14.05
N ILE A 126 2.86 -1.61 -13.34
CA ILE A 126 3.49 -2.63 -12.50
C ILE A 126 4.29 -3.65 -13.33
N GLU A 127 4.04 -3.76 -14.64
CA GLU A 127 4.75 -4.70 -15.52
C GLU A 127 6.25 -4.40 -15.66
N ALA A 128 6.70 -3.16 -15.39
CA ALA A 128 8.10 -2.76 -15.56
C ALA A 128 9.02 -3.12 -14.37
N ILE A 129 8.48 -3.46 -13.19
CA ILE A 129 9.30 -3.71 -11.98
C ILE A 129 9.59 -5.21 -11.80
N ALA A 130 8.94 -6.08 -12.58
CA ALA A 130 9.04 -7.53 -12.45
C ALA A 130 9.67 -8.19 -13.69
N ARG A 131 10.96 -7.93 -13.93
CA ARG A 131 11.95 -8.85 -14.57
C ARG A 131 13.33 -8.21 -14.46
N PRO A 132 14.32 -8.91 -13.85
CA PRO A 132 14.95 -10.01 -14.58
C PRO A 132 15.30 -11.21 -13.69
N PHE A 133 14.63 -12.34 -13.94
CA PHE A 133 15.24 -13.66 -13.71
C PHE A 133 14.89 -14.55 -14.91
N LEU A 134 15.51 -14.25 -16.05
CA LEU A 134 15.59 -15.17 -17.19
C LEU A 134 17.03 -15.12 -17.73
N SER A 135 17.85 -15.99 -17.14
CA SER A 135 18.97 -16.72 -17.73
C SER A 135 19.56 -17.45 -16.51
N HIS A 136 19.53 -18.77 -16.38
CA HIS A 136 20.27 -19.71 -17.20
C HIS A 136 19.54 -21.06 -17.22
N GLY A 137 19.49 -21.68 -18.39
CA GLY A 137 19.02 -23.05 -18.57
C GLY A 137 19.31 -23.49 -20.00
N HIS A 138 20.60 -23.59 -20.34
CA HIS A 138 21.03 -24.21 -21.59
C HIS A 138 20.78 -25.72 -21.54
N SER A 139 20.26 -26.22 -22.67
CA SER A 139 20.39 -27.56 -23.23
C SER A 139 19.68 -28.74 -22.56
N ASN A 140 18.51 -29.08 -23.10
CA ASN A 140 18.17 -30.48 -23.37
C ASN A 140 18.10 -30.68 -24.89
N SER A 141 19.18 -31.18 -25.49
CA SER A 141 19.13 -31.80 -26.80
C SER A 141 18.69 -33.25 -26.61
N THR A 142 17.42 -33.54 -26.88
CA THR A 142 16.95 -34.91 -27.06
C THR A 142 17.03 -35.24 -28.54
N VAL A 143 17.81 -36.29 -28.80
CA VAL A 143 17.90 -37.11 -30.02
C VAL A 143 16.56 -37.20 -30.78
N THR A 144 16.59 -36.83 -32.05
CA THR A 144 15.61 -37.31 -33.05
C THR A 144 16.34 -38.27 -33.96
N GLY A 145 15.97 -39.54 -33.89
CA GLY A 145 16.38 -40.55 -34.84
C GLY A 145 15.63 -40.40 -36.16
N ARG A 146 16.37 -40.50 -37.27
CA ARG A 146 16.00 -41.28 -38.45
C ARG A 146 17.21 -41.45 -39.35
#